data_AF-A0A3C0C491-F1
#
_entry.id   AF-A0A3C0C491-F1
#
_cell.length_a   1.000
_cell.length_b   1.000
_cell.length_c   1.000
_cell.angle_alpha   90.00
_cell.angle_beta   90.00
_cell.angle_gamma   90.00
#
_symmetry.space_group_name_H-M   'P 1'
#
loop_
_entity.id
_entity.type
_entity.pdbx_description
1 polymer ?
#
loop_
_entity_poly.entity_id
_entity_poly.type
_entity_poly.pdbx_seq_one_letter_code
_entity_poly.pdbx_strand_id
1 'polypeptide(L)'
;MDLFPFFYTCLTNNKNLAACLEEAQFVDGPALSVLKRARDLIHSGWELEANPLYGNLKPNQQPYRTLVLKSKKGKTGLLVDHYSLQLIESAIAVYSDCKITRVPGDMPEDIDSDYKYVDFTLMEETLKNCGLLRKSLKRTAGR
;
A
#
# COMPACT_ATOMS: atom_id res chain seq x y z
N MET A 1 8.34 -26.36 11.44
CA MET A 1 7.17 -25.51 11.72
C MET A 1 7.39 -24.21 10.98
N ASP A 2 6.58 -23.91 9.97
CA ASP A 2 6.69 -22.65 9.24
C ASP A 2 6.42 -21.49 10.21
N LEU A 3 7.43 -20.64 10.45
CA LEU A 3 7.36 -19.53 11.41
C LEU A 3 6.31 -18.47 11.02
N PHE A 4 5.82 -18.50 9.78
CA PHE A 4 4.80 -17.58 9.28
C PHE A 4 3.68 -18.37 8.59
N PRO A 5 2.46 -18.41 9.19
CA PRO A 5 1.31 -19.10 8.61
C PRO A 5 0.69 -18.32 7.43
N PHE A 6 1.28 -17.19 7.06
CA PHE A 6 0.78 -16.28 6.03
C PHE A 6 1.82 -16.06 4.93
N PHE A 7 1.33 -15.80 3.72
CA PHE A 7 2.06 -15.09 2.67
C PHE A 7 1.69 -13.61 2.74
N TYR A 8 2.67 -12.73 2.52
CA TYR A 8 2.45 -11.29 2.44
C TYR A 8 2.74 -10.80 1.02
N THR A 9 1.99 -9.79 0.58
CA THR A 9 2.27 -9.04 -0.65
C THR A 9 2.06 -7.55 -0.38
N CYS A 10 2.87 -6.71 -1.03
CA CYS A 10 2.70 -5.27 -0.99
C CYS A 10 2.14 -4.77 -2.31
N LEU A 11 1.08 -3.96 -2.29
CA LEU A 11 0.61 -3.19 -3.43
C LEU A 11 1.07 -1.75 -3.27
N THR A 12 1.73 -1.17 -4.28
CA THR A 12 2.13 0.24 -4.19
C THR A 12 2.25 0.89 -5.57
N ASN A 13 1.91 2.17 -5.66
CA ASN A 13 2.24 3.01 -6.81
C ASN A 13 3.54 3.82 -6.61
N ASN A 14 4.25 3.60 -5.50
CA ASN A 14 5.56 4.16 -5.23
C ASN A 14 6.64 3.25 -5.81
N LYS A 15 7.12 3.56 -7.01
CA LYS A 15 8.11 2.74 -7.73
C LYS A 15 9.42 2.56 -6.95
N ASN A 16 9.83 3.57 -6.18
CA ASN A 16 11.05 3.50 -5.37
C ASN A 16 10.89 2.48 -4.24
N LEU A 17 9.72 2.47 -3.60
CA LEU A 17 9.40 1.50 -2.56
C LEU A 17 9.26 0.09 -3.14
N ALA A 18 8.52 -0.08 -4.25
CA ALA A 18 8.36 -1.38 -4.90
C ALA A 18 9.71 -2.05 -5.20
N ALA A 19 10.71 -1.28 -5.66
CA ALA A 19 12.05 -1.79 -5.96
C ALA A 19 12.86 -2.24 -4.72
N CYS A 20 12.42 -1.88 -3.51
CA CYS A 20 13.10 -2.21 -2.24
C CYS A 20 12.49 -3.41 -1.49
N LEU A 21 11.38 -3.95 -1.98
CA LEU A 21 10.63 -5.02 -1.33
C LEU A 21 10.87 -6.37 -2.02
N GLU A 22 10.77 -7.46 -1.25
CA GLU A 22 10.88 -8.82 -1.80
C GLU A 22 9.63 -9.20 -2.61
N GLU A 23 8.45 -8.98 -2.03
CA GLU A 23 7.16 -9.32 -2.61
C GLU A 23 6.31 -8.06 -2.76
N ALA A 24 6.41 -7.42 -3.93
CA ALA A 24 5.63 -6.23 -4.26
C ALA A 24 5.03 -6.29 -5.68
N GLN A 25 3.81 -5.78 -5.79
CA GLN A 25 3.14 -5.50 -7.05
C GLN A 25 3.09 -3.98 -7.23
N PHE A 26 3.82 -3.49 -8.22
CA PHE A 26 3.69 -2.12 -8.65
C PHE A 26 2.36 -1.91 -9.36
N VAL A 27 1.61 -0.88 -8.96
CA VAL A 27 0.34 -0.50 -9.57
C VAL A 27 0.54 0.87 -10.21
N ASP A 28 0.47 0.92 -11.53
CA ASP A 28 0.55 2.18 -12.25
C ASP A 28 -0.74 3.02 -12.07
N GLY A 29 -0.57 4.32 -11.86
CA GLY A 29 -1.66 5.27 -11.67
C GLY A 29 -1.89 5.77 -10.24
N PRO A 30 -3.07 6.39 -9.98
CA PRO A 30 -3.34 7.07 -8.72
C PRO A 30 -3.49 6.08 -7.55
N ALA A 31 -3.44 6.60 -6.31
CA ALA A 31 -3.73 5.86 -5.10
C ALA A 31 -5.05 5.05 -5.16
N LEU A 32 -6.07 5.55 -5.88
CA LEU A 32 -7.33 4.85 -6.11
C LEU A 32 -7.15 3.52 -6.87
N SER A 33 -6.20 3.44 -7.79
CA SER A 33 -5.86 2.20 -8.51
C SER A 33 -5.30 1.15 -7.54
N VAL A 34 -4.45 1.56 -6.60
CA VAL A 34 -3.90 0.69 -5.55
C VAL A 34 -5.03 0.15 -4.66
N LEU A 35 -5.95 1.02 -4.23
CA LEU A 35 -7.09 0.64 -3.39
C LEU A 35 -8.02 -0.35 -4.11
N LYS A 36 -8.34 -0.10 -5.39
CA LYS A 36 -9.17 -1.03 -6.19
C LYS A 36 -8.49 -2.39 -6.37
N ARG A 37 -7.18 -2.40 -6.64
CA ARG A 37 -6.41 -3.64 -6.74
C ARG A 37 -6.41 -4.43 -5.43
N ALA A 38 -6.31 -3.76 -4.29
CA ALA A 38 -6.41 -4.40 -2.98
C ALA A 38 -7.78 -5.04 -2.76
N ARG A 39 -8.87 -4.35 -3.13
CA ARG A 39 -10.23 -4.91 -3.07
C ARG A 39 -10.35 -6.19 -3.90
N ASP A 40 -9.79 -6.22 -5.11
CA ASP A 40 -9.84 -7.41 -5.97
C ASP A 40 -9.10 -8.60 -5.32
N LEU A 41 -7.97 -8.35 -4.64
CA LEU A 41 -7.29 -9.36 -3.83
C LEU A 41 -8.13 -9.80 -2.62
N ILE A 42 -8.80 -8.88 -1.94
CA ILE A 42 -9.67 -9.19 -0.79
C ILE A 42 -10.84 -10.09 -1.21
N HIS A 43 -11.48 -9.79 -2.34
CA HIS A 43 -12.48 -10.69 -2.94
C HIS A 43 -11.91 -12.06 -3.30
N SER A 44 -10.61 -12.11 -3.59
CA SER A 44 -9.89 -13.34 -3.85
C SER A 44 -9.35 -14.01 -2.58
N GLY A 45 -9.72 -13.54 -1.37
CA GLY A 45 -9.34 -14.18 -0.10
C GLY A 45 -8.20 -13.57 0.68
N TRP A 46 -7.66 -12.43 0.24
CA TRP A 46 -6.62 -11.73 0.98
C TRP A 46 -7.22 -10.87 2.11
N GLU A 47 -6.42 -10.63 3.15
CA GLU A 47 -6.78 -9.81 4.31
C GLU A 47 -5.86 -8.57 4.33
N LEU A 48 -6.37 -7.40 4.72
CA LEU A 48 -5.53 -6.22 4.95
C LEU A 48 -4.71 -6.40 6.22
N GLU A 49 -3.41 -6.08 6.15
CA GLU A 49 -2.54 -6.10 7.33
C GLU A 49 -2.63 -4.80 8.14
N ALA A 50 -2.92 -3.68 7.47
CA ALA A 50 -3.04 -2.36 8.07
C ALA A 50 -4.20 -1.58 7.45
N ASN A 51 -4.67 -0.56 8.17
CA ASN A 51 -5.75 0.30 7.68
C ASN A 51 -5.29 1.04 6.39
N PRO A 52 -6.09 1.01 5.30
CA PRO A 52 -5.74 1.66 4.04
C PRO A 52 -5.65 3.20 4.11
N LEU A 53 -6.23 3.82 5.14
CA LEU A 53 -6.19 5.27 5.38
C LEU A 53 -5.17 5.63 6.47
N TYR A 54 -3.89 5.40 6.20
CA TYR A 54 -2.80 5.78 7.12
C TYR A 54 -2.31 7.22 6.94
N GLY A 55 -1.76 7.79 8.01
CA GLY A 55 -1.11 9.09 8.03
C GLY A 55 -2.02 10.29 8.29
N ASN A 56 -3.34 10.10 8.41
CA ASN A 56 -4.33 11.18 8.59
C ASN A 56 -4.17 12.33 7.57
N LEU A 57 -3.74 11.99 6.35
CA LEU A 57 -3.57 12.92 5.25
C LEU A 57 -4.73 12.76 4.27
N LYS A 58 -5.13 13.86 3.65
CA LYS A 58 -6.21 13.85 2.66
C LYS A 58 -5.70 13.28 1.32
N PRO A 59 -6.59 12.77 0.44
CA PRO A 59 -6.19 12.27 -0.88
C PRO A 59 -5.39 13.27 -1.73
N ASN A 60 -5.65 14.57 -1.60
CA ASN A 60 -4.89 15.63 -2.27
C ASN A 60 -3.50 15.92 -1.66
N GLN A 61 -3.13 15.22 -0.58
CA GLN A 61 -1.84 15.35 0.11
C GLN A 61 -1.02 14.05 0.02
N GLN A 62 -1.56 13.00 -0.61
CA GLN A 62 -0.93 11.68 -0.73
C GLN A 62 -1.11 11.13 -2.15
N PRO A 63 -0.23 11.49 -3.10
CA PRO A 63 -0.23 10.90 -4.44
C PRO A 63 0.13 9.41 -4.41
N TYR A 64 0.93 9.00 -3.41
CA TYR A 64 1.38 7.62 -3.22
C TYR A 64 0.51 6.88 -2.20
N ARG A 65 0.30 5.59 -2.46
CA ARG A 65 -0.40 4.67 -1.57
C ARG A 65 0.24 3.29 -1.64
N THR A 66 0.40 2.68 -0.48
CA THR A 66 1.07 1.41 -0.22
C THR A 66 0.22 0.59 0.73
N LEU A 67 -0.13 -0.63 0.36
CA LEU A 67 -0.98 -1.52 1.15
C LEU A 67 -0.29 -2.87 1.29
N VAL A 68 -0.29 -3.42 2.50
CA VAL A 68 0.18 -4.79 2.75
C VAL A 68 -1.04 -5.67 2.96
N LEU A 69 -1.07 -6.78 2.23
CA LEU A 69 -2.09 -7.80 2.36
C LEU A 69 -1.45 -9.14 2.74
N LYS A 70 -2.20 -9.95 3.49
CA LYS A 70 -1.81 -11.31 3.84
C LYS A 70 -2.80 -12.34 3.33
N SER A 71 -2.32 -13.55 3.10
CA SER A 71 -3.17 -14.70 2.79
C SER A 71 -2.71 -15.92 3.58
N LYS A 72 -3.66 -16.69 4.12
CA LYS A 72 -3.37 -17.91 4.90
C LYS A 72 -2.81 -19.02 4.01
N LYS A 73 -1.66 -19.58 4.38
CA LYS A 73 -1.11 -20.77 3.71
C LYS A 73 -2.08 -21.95 3.82
N GLY A 74 -2.28 -22.67 2.72
CA GLY A 74 -3.02 -23.95 2.73
C GLY A 74 -4.54 -23.87 2.87
N LYS A 75 -5.16 -22.67 2.88
CA LYS A 75 -6.62 -22.55 2.78
C LYS A 75 -7.08 -22.61 1.34
N THR A 76 -7.87 -23.62 1.00
CA THR A 76 -8.64 -23.72 -0.24
C THR A 76 -10.11 -23.38 0.06
N GLY A 77 -10.75 -22.54 -0.77
CA GLY A 77 -12.11 -22.02 -0.51
C GLY A 77 -12.07 -20.74 0.32
N LEU A 78 -11.68 -19.64 -0.33
CA LEU A 78 -11.38 -18.38 0.33
C LEU A 78 -12.66 -17.61 0.67
N LEU A 79 -13.03 -17.63 1.95
CA LEU A 79 -14.02 -16.73 2.51
C LEU A 79 -13.46 -15.30 2.47
N VAL A 80 -14.25 -14.36 1.98
CA VAL A 80 -13.90 -12.94 1.98
C VAL A 80 -13.84 -12.44 3.42
N ASP A 81 -12.74 -11.76 3.78
CA ASP A 81 -12.65 -11.08 5.07
C ASP A 81 -13.48 -9.79 5.04
N HIS A 82 -14.66 -9.84 5.66
CA HIS A 82 -15.62 -8.73 5.64
C HIS A 82 -15.07 -7.46 6.28
N TYR A 83 -14.20 -7.57 7.28
CA TYR A 83 -13.60 -6.41 7.92
C TYR A 83 -12.66 -5.67 6.95
N SER A 84 -11.76 -6.40 6.28
CA SER A 84 -10.90 -5.87 5.23
C SER A 84 -11.72 -5.28 4.08
N LEU A 85 -12.80 -5.96 3.67
CA LEU A 85 -13.69 -5.47 2.63
C LEU A 85 -14.34 -4.14 3.02
N GLN A 86 -14.84 -4.02 4.26
CA GLN A 86 -15.43 -2.78 4.76
C GLN A 86 -14.41 -1.63 4.78
N LEU A 87 -13.18 -1.90 5.26
CA LEU A 87 -12.12 -0.90 5.31
C LEU A 87 -11.71 -0.42 3.92
N ILE A 88 -11.53 -1.35 2.97
CA ILE A 88 -11.10 -0.97 1.62
C ILE A 88 -12.19 -0.19 0.87
N GLU A 89 -13.46 -0.58 1.00
CA GLU A 89 -14.58 0.13 0.36
C GLU A 89 -14.74 1.54 0.95
N SER A 90 -14.58 1.68 2.28
CA SER A 90 -14.61 2.99 2.93
C SER A 90 -13.47 3.90 2.42
N ALA A 91 -12.27 3.35 2.25
CA ALA A 91 -11.14 4.08 1.71
C ALA A 91 -11.33 4.46 0.23
N ILE A 92 -11.88 3.55 -0.58
CA ILE A 92 -12.25 3.80 -1.97
C ILE A 92 -13.26 4.95 -2.05
N ALA A 93 -14.27 4.98 -1.19
CA ALA A 93 -15.26 6.06 -1.15
C ALA A 93 -14.60 7.41 -0.84
N VAL A 94 -13.76 7.49 0.21
CA VAL A 94 -13.01 8.70 0.57
C VAL A 94 -12.17 9.23 -0.60
N TYR A 95 -11.51 8.33 -1.33
CA TYR A 95 -10.69 8.71 -2.48
C TYR A 95 -11.51 9.08 -3.72
N SER A 96 -12.65 8.43 -3.94
CA SER A 96 -13.52 8.68 -5.09
C SER A 96 -14.30 9.99 -4.97
N ASP A 97 -14.69 10.36 -3.74
CA ASP A 97 -15.44 11.60 -3.46
C ASP A 97 -14.53 12.85 -3.43
N CYS A 98 -13.22 12.66 -3.43
CA CYS A 98 -12.28 13.76 -3.39
C CYS A 98 -12.19 14.46 -4.75
N LYS A 99 -12.65 15.72 -4.81
CA LYS A 99 -12.65 16.52 -6.06
C LYS A 99 -11.26 16.80 -6.62
N ILE A 100 -10.25 16.79 -5.77
CA ILE A 100 -8.86 17.07 -6.13
C ILE A 100 -8.04 15.90 -5.62
N THR A 101 -7.39 15.17 -6.52
CA THR A 101 -6.48 14.08 -6.17
C THR A 101 -5.12 14.36 -6.79
N ARG A 102 -4.06 14.13 -6.01
CA ARG A 102 -2.70 14.14 -6.53
C ARG A 102 -2.38 12.80 -7.18
N VAL A 103 -1.54 12.81 -8.21
CA VAL A 103 -1.06 11.60 -8.88
C VAL A 103 0.47 11.54 -8.84
N PRO A 104 1.08 10.34 -8.86
CA PRO A 104 2.55 10.22 -8.90
C PRO A 104 3.18 11.08 -10.00
N GLY A 105 4.19 11.89 -9.66
CA GLY A 105 4.92 12.72 -10.61
C GLY A 105 4.21 14.01 -11.05
N ASP A 106 3.11 14.41 -10.40
CA ASP A 106 2.42 15.68 -10.69
C ASP A 106 3.07 16.93 -10.06
N MET A 107 4.21 16.75 -9.40
CA MET A 107 4.99 17.78 -8.72
C MET A 107 6.46 17.75 -9.18
N PRO A 108 7.22 18.85 -8.98
CA PRO A 108 8.67 18.86 -9.13
C PRO A 108 9.35 17.69 -8.37
N GLU A 109 10.45 17.17 -8.93
CA GLU A 109 11.09 15.93 -8.46
C GLU A 109 11.50 15.96 -6.98
N ASP A 110 11.94 17.12 -6.48
CA ASP A 110 12.29 17.32 -5.07
C ASP A 110 11.06 17.11 -4.16
N ILE A 111 9.92 17.71 -4.52
CA ILE A 111 8.66 17.58 -3.77
C ILE A 111 8.08 16.16 -3.94
N ASP A 112 8.14 15.59 -5.13
CA ASP A 112 7.67 14.23 -5.41
C ASP A 112 8.48 13.18 -4.63
N SER A 113 9.80 13.39 -4.50
CA SER A 113 10.68 12.59 -3.65
C SER A 113 10.27 12.63 -2.17
N ASP A 114 9.87 13.80 -1.66
CA ASP A 114 9.36 13.92 -0.30
C ASP A 114 8.03 13.15 -0.11
N TYR A 115 7.11 13.23 -1.07
CA TYR A 115 5.87 12.42 -1.02
C TYR A 115 6.14 10.92 -1.04
N LYS A 116 7.09 10.45 -1.87
CA LYS A 116 7.54 9.05 -1.90
C LYS A 116 8.13 8.63 -0.54
N TYR A 117 8.89 9.52 0.11
CA TYR A 117 9.50 9.26 1.40
C TYR A 117 8.46 9.20 2.53
N VAL A 118 7.50 10.13 2.56
CA VAL A 118 6.39 10.13 3.53
C VAL A 118 5.59 8.83 3.43
N ASP A 119 5.25 8.38 2.22
CA ASP A 119 4.56 7.11 1.99
C ASP A 119 5.34 5.92 2.57
N PHE A 120 6.65 5.85 2.31
CA PHE A 120 7.52 4.82 2.87
C PHE A 120 7.55 4.87 4.40
N THR A 121 7.81 6.04 5.00
CA THR A 121 7.95 6.18 6.45
C THR A 121 6.68 5.76 7.19
N LEU A 122 5.50 6.10 6.65
CA LEU A 122 4.22 5.71 7.26
C LEU A 122 3.98 4.19 7.24
N MET A 123 4.60 3.47 6.31
CA MET A 123 4.45 2.02 6.14
C MET A 123 5.65 1.21 6.62
N GLU A 124 6.73 1.87 7.06
CA GLU A 124 8.01 1.21 7.33
C GLU A 124 7.88 0.13 8.41
N GLU A 125 7.20 0.41 9.52
CA GLU A 125 7.00 -0.55 10.61
C GLU A 125 6.17 -1.76 10.15
N THR A 126 5.09 -1.53 9.41
CA THR A 126 4.27 -2.61 8.84
C THR A 126 5.11 -3.51 7.93
N LEU A 127 5.89 -2.92 7.02
CA LEU A 127 6.74 -3.65 6.09
C LEU A 127 7.82 -4.48 6.81
N LYS A 128 8.42 -3.93 7.87
CA LYS A 128 9.38 -4.64 8.73
C LYS A 128 8.74 -5.81 9.45
N ASN A 129 7.58 -5.59 10.08
CA ASN A 129 6.87 -6.63 10.84
C ASN A 129 6.38 -7.77 9.94
N CYS A 130 6.11 -7.50 8.66
CA CYS A 130 5.74 -8.51 7.67
C CYS A 130 6.94 -9.20 7.00
N GLY A 131 8.17 -8.79 7.31
CA GLY A 131 9.38 -9.33 6.69
C GLY A 131 9.54 -8.97 5.20
N LEU A 132 8.85 -7.94 4.70
CA LEU A 132 8.87 -7.55 3.28
C LEU A 132 10.04 -6.62 2.92
N LEU A 133 10.61 -5.93 3.91
CA LEU A 133 11.63 -4.91 3.69
C LEU A 133 13.04 -5.53 3.61
N ARG A 134 13.64 -5.52 2.41
CA ARG A 134 14.99 -6.05 2.18
C ARG A 134 16.11 -5.06 2.53
N LYS A 135 15.86 -3.78 2.31
CA LYS A 135 16.79 -2.66 2.56
C LYS A 135 15.99 -1.45 3.02
N SER A 136 16.52 -0.67 3.97
CA SER A 136 15.89 0.61 4.34
C SER A 136 16.03 1.61 3.20
N LEU A 137 14.93 2.34 2.92
CA LEU A 137 14.95 3.43 1.97
C LEU A 137 15.70 4.60 2.61
N LYS A 138 16.89 4.90 2.10
CA LYS A 138 17.66 6.07 2.57
C LYS A 138 17.05 7.31 1.94
N ARG A 139 16.84 8.36 2.74
CA ARG A 139 16.55 9.69 2.18
C ARG A 139 17.75 10.09 1.34
N THR A 140 17.60 10.14 0.02
CA THR A 140 18.60 10.80 -0.82
C THR A 140 18.44 12.27 -0.53
N ALA A 141 19.22 12.80 0.43
CA ALA A 141 19.27 14.22 0.66
C ALA A 141 19.72 14.86 -0.67
N GLY A 142 18.80 15.54 -1.34
CA GLY A 142 19.16 16.53 -2.35
C GLY A 142 20.14 17.50 -1.70
N ARG A 143 21.25 17.75 -2.40
CA ARG A 143 22.29 18.69 -2.01
C ARG A 143 21.73 20.09 -1.80
#